data_AF-A0A7L4R4V7-F1
#
_entry.id   AF-A0A7L4R4V7-F1
#
_cell.length_a   1.000
_cell.length_b   1.000
_cell.length_c   1.000
_cell.angle_alpha   90.00
_cell.angle_beta   90.00
_cell.angle_gamma   90.00
#
_symmetry.space_group_name_H-M   'P 1'
#
loop_
_entity.id
_entity.type
_entity.pdbx_description
1 polymer ?
#
loop_
_entity_poly.entity_id
_entity_poly.type
_entity_poly.pdbx_seq_one_letter_code
_entity_poly.pdbx_strand_id
1 'polypeptide(L)' 'KIFMELWKHVDDEMEMYRTFNMGMGMVVVAPEKEEGKILGIAKRNGVKAQAIGRVTDTPGVYLGKIRLDYSGVG' A
#
# COMPACT_ATOMS: atom_id res chain seq x y z
N LYS A 1 8.48 10.81 -7.18
CA LYS A 1 9.04 12.17 -6.99
C LYS A 1 8.00 13.12 -6.40
N ILE A 2 6.75 13.17 -6.89
CA ILE A 2 5.72 14.08 -6.34
C ILE A 2 5.37 13.83 -4.86
N PHE A 3 5.10 12.58 -4.44
CA PHE A 3 4.77 12.29 -3.04
C PHE A 3 5.90 12.58 -2.05
N MET A 4 7.15 12.43 -2.48
CA MET A 4 8.32 12.79 -1.67
C MET A 4 8.41 14.30 -1.46
N GLU A 5 7.91 15.10 -2.41
CA GLU A 5 7.85 16.55 -2.24
C GLU A 5 6.70 16.93 -1.32
N LEU A 6 5.51 16.35 -1.50
CA LEU A 6 4.38 16.54 -0.58
C LEU A 6 4.75 16.21 0.86
N TRP A 7 5.49 15.13 1.08
CA TRP A 7 5.96 14.72 2.40
C TRP A 7 6.75 15.83 3.13
N LYS A 8 7.50 16.67 2.40
CA LYS A 8 8.25 17.77 3.02
C LYS A 8 7.37 18.89 3.56
N HIS A 9 6.12 18.96 3.12
CA HIS A 9 5.17 20.05 3.43
C HIS A 9 3.94 19.56 4.18
N VAL A 10 3.88 18.28 4.54
CA VAL A 10 2.80 17.70 5.37
C VAL A 10 3.37 17.48 6.76
N ASP A 11 2.73 18.08 7.77
CA ASP A 11 3.21 18.07 9.15
C ASP A 11 3.04 16.69 9.81
N ASP A 12 2.06 15.88 9.37
CA ASP A 12 1.81 14.52 9.86
C ASP A 12 2.10 13.48 8.77
N GLU A 13 3.16 12.70 8.93
CA GLU A 13 3.51 11.62 8.01
C GLU A 13 2.38 10.58 7.85
N MET A 14 1.52 10.41 8.86
CA MET A 14 0.37 9.51 8.78
C MET A 14 -0.71 10.02 7.84
N GLU A 15 -0.85 11.34 7.71
CA GLU A 15 -1.78 11.96 6.77
C GLU A 15 -1.39 11.61 5.33
N MET A 16 -0.09 11.49 5.03
CA MET A 16 0.39 11.06 3.71
C MET A 16 -0.19 9.70 3.32
N TYR A 17 -0.15 8.72 4.23
CA TYR A 17 -0.67 7.37 3.99
C TYR A 17 -2.19 7.26 3.98
N ARG A 18 -2.90 8.17 4.64
CA ARG A 18 -4.38 8.18 4.70
C ARG A 18 -4.99 8.88 3.49
N THR A 19 -4.33 9.94 3.02
CA THR A 19 -4.88 10.84 2.00
C THR A 19 -4.38 10.48 0.60
N PHE A 20 -3.15 9.99 0.48
CA PHE A 20 -2.54 9.66 -0.80
C PHE A 20 -2.30 8.17 -0.94
N ASN A 21 -2.38 7.69 -2.19
CA ASN A 21 -2.15 6.29 -2.53
C ASN A 21 -0.66 5.88 -2.47
N MET A 22 0.25 6.81 -2.18
CA MET A 22 1.70 6.62 -2.10
C MET A 22 2.32 5.94 -3.33
N GLY A 23 1.71 6.14 -4.50
CA GLY A 23 2.14 5.55 -5.77
C GLY A 23 1.51 4.18 -6.10
N MET A 24 0.61 3.67 -5.26
CA MET A 24 -0.11 2.41 -5.48
C MET A 24 -1.59 2.66 -5.78
N GLY A 25 -1.94 2.71 -7.07
CA GLY A 25 -3.33 2.94 -7.48
C GLY A 25 -4.28 1.74 -7.26
N MET A 26 -3.74 0.53 -7.06
CA MET A 26 -4.51 -0.69 -6.91
C MET A 26 -3.74 -1.71 -6.08
N VAL A 27 -4.47 -2.44 -5.22
CA VAL A 27 -3.97 -3.60 -4.47
C VAL A 27 -4.81 -4.81 -4.82
N VAL A 28 -4.16 -5.94 -5.06
CA VAL A 28 -4.81 -7.24 -5.33
C VAL A 28 -4.42 -8.20 -4.21
N VAL A 29 -5.42 -8.81 -3.57
CA VAL A 29 -5.22 -9.83 -2.55
C VAL A 29 -5.51 -11.20 -3.17
N ALA A 30 -4.53 -12.10 -3.14
CA ALA A 30 -4.62 -13.42 -3.75
C ALA A 30 -3.75 -14.45 -3.00
N PRO A 31 -3.94 -15.76 -3.22
CA PRO A 31 -3.06 -16.78 -2.69
C PRO A 31 -1.62 -16.59 -3.17
N GLU A 32 -0.63 -16.80 -2.28
CA GLU A 32 0.80 -16.62 -2.58
C GLU A 32 1.27 -17.42 -3.81
N LYS A 33 0.74 -18.64 -3.99
CA LYS A 33 1.01 -19.48 -5.17
C LYS A 33 0.63 -18.86 -6.51
N GLU A 34 -0.23 -17.83 -6.53
CA GLU A 34 -0.65 -17.16 -7.75
C GLU A 34 0.20 -15.93 -8.11
N GLU A 35 1.14 -15.52 -7.25
CA GLU A 35 1.95 -14.32 -7.42
C GLU A 35 2.61 -14.27 -8.81
N GLY A 36 3.29 -15.35 -9.23
CA GLY A 36 3.96 -15.39 -10.53
C GLY A 36 3.00 -15.20 -11.72
N LYS A 37 1.79 -15.78 -11.64
CA LYS A 37 0.75 -15.62 -12.67
C LYS A 37 0.26 -14.17 -12.71
N ILE A 38 0.00 -13.58 -11.55
CA ILE A 38 -0.50 -12.20 -11.40
C ILE A 38 0.55 -11.20 -11.92
N LEU A 39 1.80 -11.31 -11.48
CA LEU A 39 2.90 -10.47 -11.94
C LEU A 39 3.13 -10.63 -13.45
N GLY A 40 2.99 -11.85 -13.97
CA GLY A 40 3.03 -12.11 -15.41
C GLY A 40 1.94 -11.38 -16.19
N ILE A 41 0.70 -11.38 -15.68
CA ILE A 41 -0.43 -10.63 -16.27
C ILE A 41 -0.14 -9.13 -16.23
N ALA A 42 0.28 -8.59 -15.08
CA ALA A 42 0.58 -7.17 -14.92
C ALA A 42 1.67 -6.72 -15.92
N LYS A 43 2.78 -7.48 -16.00
CA LYS A 43 3.87 -7.21 -16.93
C LYS A 43 3.42 -7.21 -18.40
N ARG A 44 2.59 -8.17 -18.81
CA ARG A 44 2.04 -8.23 -20.19
C ARG A 44 1.18 -7.03 -20.54
N ASN A 45 0.52 -6.42 -19.55
CA ASN A 45 -0.31 -5.23 -19.74
C ASN A 45 0.46 -3.92 -19.46
N GLY A 46 1.79 -3.96 -19.33
CA GLY A 46 2.61 -2.78 -19.07
C GLY A 46 2.45 -2.18 -17.67
N VAL A 47 1.82 -2.91 -16.73
CA VAL A 47 1.64 -2.48 -15.34
C VAL A 47 2.80 -2.97 -14.49
N LYS A 48 3.49 -2.05 -13.82
CA LYS A 48 4.50 -2.41 -12.80
C LYS A 48 3.78 -2.91 -11.56
N ALA A 49 4.11 -4.13 -11.13
CA ALA A 49 3.55 -4.75 -9.95
C ALA A 49 4.64 -5.47 -9.16
N GLN A 50 4.43 -5.59 -7.85
CA GLN A 50 5.29 -6.31 -6.91
C GLN A 50 4.44 -6.77 -5.72
N ALA A 51 4.89 -7.78 -4.99
CA ALA A 51 4.33 -8.10 -3.68
C ALA A 51 4.64 -6.96 -2.69
N ILE A 52 3.63 -6.50 -1.95
CA ILE A 52 3.74 -5.36 -1.02
C ILE A 52 3.43 -5.71 0.44
N GLY A 53 2.95 -6.93 0.72
CA GLY A 53 2.53 -7.33 2.06
C GLY A 53 1.82 -8.68 2.08
N ARG A 54 1.24 -9.00 3.24
CA ARG A 54 0.49 -10.26 3.47
C ARG A 54 -0.74 -9.99 4.33
N VAL A 55 -1.78 -10.79 4.16
CA VAL A 55 -2.93 -10.81 5.08
C VAL A 55 -2.51 -11.55 6.35
N THR A 56 -2.95 -11.03 7.51
CA THR A 56 -2.75 -11.66 8.81
C THR A 56 -4.08 -11.76 9.55
N ASP A 57 -4.08 -12.46 10.68
CA ASP A 57 -5.20 -12.53 11.62
C ASP A 57 -5.35 -11.26 12.48
N THR A 58 -4.36 -10.38 12.47
CA THR A 58 -4.38 -9.12 13.24
C THR A 58 -5.26 -8.08 12.55
N PRO A 59 -6.32 -7.55 13.21
CA PRO A 59 -7.20 -6.55 12.62
C PRO A 59 -6.50 -5.21 12.37
N GLY A 60 -6.71 -4.67 11.18
CA GLY A 60 -6.24 -3.36 10.73
C GLY A 60 -5.17 -3.44 9.65
N VAL A 61 -4.62 -2.27 9.28
CA VAL A 61 -3.58 -2.14 8.26
C VAL A 61 -2.32 -1.65 8.94
N TYR A 62 -1.23 -2.40 8.82
CA TYR A 62 0.03 -2.08 9.49
C TYR A 62 1.16 -1.85 8.50
N LEU A 63 1.92 -0.79 8.74
CA LEU A 63 3.23 -0.57 8.14
C LEU A 63 4.29 -0.70 9.25
N GLY A 64 4.93 -1.87 9.32
CA GLY A 64 5.81 -2.20 10.44
C GLY A 64 5.05 -2.23 11.76
N LYS A 65 5.41 -1.33 12.70
CA LYS A 65 4.75 -1.20 14.01
C LYS A 65 3.59 -0.20 14.02
N ILE A 66 3.36 0.48 12.90
CA ILE A 66 2.42 1.60 12.80
C ILE A 66 1.10 1.09 12.23
N ARG A 67 -0.02 1.43 12.88
CA ARG A 67 -1.37 1.13 12.40
C ARG A 67 -1.92 2.31 11.58
N LEU A 68 -2.18 2.09 10.28
CA LEU A 68 -2.57 3.13 9.33
C LEU A 68 -4.07 3.44 9.35
N ASP A 69 -4.92 2.45 9.60
CA ASP A 69 -6.39 2.53 9.51
C ASP A 69 -7.08 3.08 10.79
N TYR A 70 -6.31 3.51 11.78
CA TYR A 70 -6.85 3.98 13.05
C TYR A 70 -7.35 5.43 12.96
N SER A 71 -8.66 5.65 12.89
CA SER A 71 -9.25 6.99 12.71
C SER A 71 -9.25 7.90 13.95
N GLY A 72 -8.84 7.43 15.13
CA GLY A 72 -8.76 8.26 16.34
C GLY A 72 -10.08 8.85 16.84
N VAL A 73 -11.22 8.45 16.28
CA VAL A 73 -12.54 8.83 16.78
C VAL A 73 -12.95 7.83 17.87
N GLY A 74 -12.77 8.26 19.12
CA GLY A 74 -13.29 7.67 20.35
C GLY A 74 -13.67 8.78 21.30
#